data_AF-A0A5N5CWW6-F1
#
_entry.id   AF-A0A5N5CWW6-F1
#
_cell.length_a   1.000
_cell.length_b   1.000
_cell.length_c   1.000
_cell.angle_alpha   90.00
_cell.angle_beta   90.00
_cell.angle_gamma   90.00
#
_symmetry.space_group_name_H-M   'P 1'
#
loop_
_entity.id
_entity.type
_entity.pdbx_description
1 polymer ?
#
loop_
_entity_poly.entity_id
_entity_poly.type
_entity_poly.pdbx_seq_one_letter_code
_entity_poly.pdbx_strand_id
1 'polypeptide(L)'
;MRNSLLYAALAAAPLAAAQAGTVSSKRGLVYVATDDNASDDKIWVEAANADQLTWYYNYAVQPTTSLKGTDLNFVPMMWGTSDEDDAKQSTAFRDGVRALVQSGVNITHVLGFNEPDGSTDTGGSNIPADLAASTWKREIEPLRDDGIKVGAPAVTGSPTGFQWLQNFFTACDGGCNPDFIPVHWYGNWEGFASHLGQVGSTYQNMSEIWVTEFAYSDAGLTDSEWFFNTTMDYLDTKMENVTRYSWFGSFRSSVSNVGENAAMLNSKGKLTDLGAWYLGQSATGVEPDSAAGKREVFAGWTVVVCLASLYALW
;
A
#
# COMPACT_ATOMS: atom_id res chain seq x y z
N MET A 1 -49.46 -17.19 -48.23
CA MET A 1 -48.58 -17.52 -47.08
C MET A 1 -47.74 -16.28 -46.81
N ARG A 2 -48.06 -15.53 -45.75
CA ARG A 2 -47.35 -14.32 -45.32
C ARG A 2 -46.52 -14.69 -44.09
N ASN A 3 -45.20 -14.69 -44.22
CA ASN A 3 -44.29 -14.86 -43.08
C ASN A 3 -44.02 -13.49 -42.46
N SER A 4 -44.51 -13.28 -41.24
CA SER A 4 -44.14 -12.15 -40.40
C SER A 4 -43.00 -12.59 -39.48
N LEU A 5 -41.79 -12.06 -39.71
CA LEU A 5 -40.67 -12.18 -38.78
C LEU A 5 -40.85 -11.12 -37.69
N LEU A 6 -41.10 -11.57 -36.46
CA LEU A 6 -41.07 -10.75 -35.25
C LEU A 6 -39.61 -10.56 -34.82
N TYR A 7 -39.13 -9.32 -34.89
CA TYR A 7 -37.89 -8.91 -34.26
C TYR A 7 -38.13 -8.78 -32.75
N ALA A 8 -37.50 -9.65 -31.96
CA ALA A 8 -37.41 -9.49 -30.51
C ALA A 8 -36.37 -8.41 -30.21
N ALA A 9 -36.82 -7.23 -29.79
CA ALA A 9 -35.95 -6.21 -29.23
C ALA A 9 -35.51 -6.68 -27.83
N LEU A 10 -34.24 -7.07 -27.68
CA LEU A 10 -33.61 -7.22 -26.37
C LEU A 10 -33.47 -5.81 -25.77
N ALA A 11 -34.28 -5.54 -24.75
CA ALA A 11 -34.12 -4.35 -23.93
C ALA A 11 -32.77 -4.45 -23.20
N ALA A 12 -31.86 -3.51 -23.49
CA ALA A 12 -30.66 -3.31 -22.69
C ALA A 12 -31.08 -2.94 -21.27
N ALA A 13 -30.71 -3.77 -20.29
CA ALA A 13 -30.84 -3.42 -18.88
C ALA A 13 -29.89 -2.24 -18.58
N PRO A 14 -30.34 -1.21 -17.86
CA PRO A 14 -29.45 -0.14 -17.43
C PRO A 14 -28.39 -0.73 -16.49
N LEU A 15 -27.12 -0.34 -16.70
CA LEU A 15 -26.04 -0.58 -15.75
C LEU A 15 -26.51 -0.18 -14.34
N ALA A 16 -26.31 -1.07 -13.38
CA ALA A 16 -26.61 -0.82 -11.99
C ALA A 16 -25.92 0.47 -11.54
N ALA A 17 -26.71 1.41 -11.00
CA ALA A 17 -26.16 2.48 -10.20
C ALA A 17 -25.41 1.85 -9.03
N ALA A 18 -24.11 2.16 -8.89
CA ALA A 18 -23.34 1.80 -7.72
C ALA A 18 -24.04 2.40 -6.49
N GLN A 19 -24.71 1.54 -5.73
CA GLN A 19 -25.21 1.91 -4.43
C GLN A 19 -23.98 2.23 -3.58
N ALA A 20 -23.90 3.44 -3.01
CA ALA A 20 -22.86 3.79 -2.05
C ALA A 20 -22.88 2.73 -0.93
N GLY A 21 -21.96 1.77 -1.03
CA GLY A 21 -21.86 0.65 -0.11
C GLY A 21 -21.12 1.09 1.14
N THR A 22 -21.38 0.39 2.25
CA THR A 22 -20.50 0.47 3.42
C THR A 22 -19.09 0.11 2.99
N VAL A 23 -18.16 1.05 3.13
CA VAL A 23 -16.75 0.82 2.81
C VAL A 23 -16.23 -0.32 3.69
N SER A 24 -15.50 -1.24 3.10
CA SER A 24 -14.94 -2.39 3.81
C SER A 24 -13.99 -1.91 4.91
N SER A 25 -14.11 -2.49 6.10
CA SER A 25 -13.22 -2.18 7.24
C SER A 25 -11.78 -2.62 7.00
N LYS A 26 -11.49 -3.28 5.87
CA LYS A 26 -10.14 -3.68 5.45
C LYS A 26 -9.37 -2.55 4.76
N ARG A 27 -10.06 -1.50 4.26
CA ARG A 27 -9.46 -0.42 3.47
C ARG A 27 -8.57 0.47 4.31
N GLY A 28 -7.35 0.68 3.83
CA GLY A 28 -6.43 1.67 4.36
C GLY A 28 -5.84 2.54 3.28
N LEU A 29 -4.92 3.41 3.69
CA LEU A 29 -4.24 4.35 2.81
C LEU A 29 -2.74 4.05 2.81
N VAL A 30 -2.20 3.73 1.64
CA VAL A 30 -0.77 3.94 1.38
C VAL A 30 -0.61 5.42 1.10
N TYR A 31 -0.03 6.17 2.02
CA TYR A 31 0.17 7.61 1.88
C TYR A 31 1.49 7.88 1.16
N VAL A 32 1.38 8.39 -0.06
CA VAL A 32 2.51 8.90 -0.83
C VAL A 32 2.57 10.42 -0.68
N ALA A 33 3.62 10.91 -0.04
CA ALA A 33 3.85 12.34 0.10
C ALA A 33 4.01 12.99 -1.28
N THR A 34 3.41 14.16 -1.48
CA THR A 34 3.65 14.97 -2.66
C THR A 34 4.09 16.37 -2.21
N ASP A 35 5.35 16.70 -2.48
CA ASP A 35 5.99 17.93 -1.98
C ASP A 35 5.25 19.21 -2.40
N ASP A 36 4.55 19.17 -3.53
CA ASP A 36 3.86 20.33 -4.10
C ASP A 36 2.38 20.45 -3.72
N ASN A 37 1.78 19.48 -3.01
CA ASN A 37 0.31 19.40 -2.87
C ASN A 37 -0.20 18.97 -1.49
N ALA A 38 0.41 19.48 -0.41
CA ALA A 38 -0.07 19.22 0.95
C ALA A 38 -1.55 19.58 1.20
N SER A 39 -2.16 20.41 0.35
CA SER A 39 -3.60 20.69 0.39
C SER A 39 -4.48 19.46 0.10
N ASP A 40 -3.95 18.49 -0.64
CA ASP A 40 -4.67 17.28 -1.04
C ASP A 40 -4.93 16.37 0.16
N ASP A 41 -4.12 16.48 1.22
CA ASP A 41 -4.31 15.73 2.48
C ASP A 41 -5.68 15.95 3.12
N LYS A 42 -6.34 17.08 2.81
CA LYS A 42 -7.71 17.32 3.26
C LYS A 42 -8.66 16.21 2.82
N ILE A 43 -8.47 15.64 1.63
CA ILE A 43 -9.27 14.53 1.10
C ILE A 43 -9.13 13.30 2.01
N TRP A 44 -7.90 12.99 2.41
CA TRP A 44 -7.60 11.84 3.27
C TRP A 44 -8.10 12.03 4.69
N VAL A 45 -8.00 13.26 5.24
CA VAL A 45 -8.55 13.61 6.55
C VAL A 45 -10.08 13.51 6.54
N GLU A 46 -10.75 14.01 5.50
CA GLU A 46 -12.21 13.91 5.36
C GLU A 46 -12.67 12.45 5.23
N ALA A 47 -11.94 11.64 4.46
CA ALA A 47 -12.20 10.21 4.33
C ALA A 47 -12.05 9.45 5.66
N ALA A 48 -10.99 9.75 6.42
CA ALA A 48 -10.78 9.16 7.74
C ALA A 48 -11.92 9.50 8.71
N ASN A 49 -12.34 10.77 8.76
CA ASN A 49 -13.42 11.23 9.64
C ASN A 49 -14.81 10.69 9.22
N ALA A 50 -14.93 10.20 7.99
CA ALA A 50 -16.13 9.57 7.46
C ALA A 50 -16.10 8.04 7.57
N ASP A 51 -15.12 7.47 8.29
CA ASP A 51 -14.90 6.02 8.46
C ASP A 51 -14.71 5.27 7.12
N GLN A 52 -14.25 5.97 6.08
CA GLN A 52 -13.99 5.39 4.75
C GLN A 52 -12.60 4.71 4.69
N LEU A 53 -11.74 5.02 5.64
CA LEU A 53 -10.40 4.44 5.81
C LEU A 53 -10.23 4.09 7.28
N THR A 54 -9.55 2.98 7.58
CA THR A 54 -9.40 2.51 8.97
C THR A 54 -7.95 2.48 9.45
N TRP A 55 -7.00 2.49 8.52
CA TRP A 55 -5.57 2.47 8.81
C TRP A 55 -4.78 3.17 7.71
N TYR A 56 -3.54 3.53 7.99
CA TYR A 56 -2.62 4.03 6.97
C TYR A 56 -1.16 3.78 7.32
N TYR A 57 -0.31 3.81 6.30
CA TYR A 57 1.14 3.89 6.43
C TYR A 57 1.69 4.89 5.42
N ASN A 58 2.92 5.35 5.63
CA ASN A 58 3.55 6.40 4.81
C ASN A 58 5.04 6.14 4.55
N TYR A 59 5.44 4.87 4.55
CA TYR A 59 6.84 4.42 4.43
C TYR A 59 7.80 4.89 5.53
N ALA A 60 7.30 5.52 6.59
CA ALA A 60 8.12 6.10 7.63
C ALA A 60 7.78 5.56 9.02
N VAL A 61 8.67 5.87 9.96
CA VAL A 61 8.43 5.62 11.40
C VAL A 61 7.41 6.60 11.96
N GLN A 62 7.40 7.84 11.47
CA GLN A 62 6.61 8.93 12.02
C GLN A 62 5.29 9.11 11.26
N PRO A 63 4.17 9.36 11.96
CA PRO A 63 2.88 9.60 11.30
C PRO A 63 2.88 10.92 10.53
N THR A 64 2.22 10.93 9.38
CA THR A 64 1.97 12.14 8.58
C THR A 64 1.28 13.21 9.43
N THR A 65 1.85 14.42 9.49
CA THR A 65 1.40 15.50 10.37
C THR A 65 -0.07 15.86 10.18
N SER A 66 -0.56 15.90 8.95
CA SER A 66 -1.97 16.22 8.61
C SER A 66 -2.96 15.16 9.09
N LEU A 67 -2.52 13.91 9.29
CA LEU A 67 -3.37 12.78 9.67
C LEU A 67 -3.33 12.45 11.18
N LYS A 68 -2.44 13.09 11.96
CA LYS A 68 -2.28 12.85 13.41
C LYS A 68 -3.56 13.06 14.24
N GLY A 69 -4.50 13.87 13.75
CA GLY A 69 -5.77 14.16 14.41
C GLY A 69 -6.94 13.26 13.99
N THR A 70 -6.69 12.27 13.13
CA THR A 70 -7.70 11.30 12.69
C THR A 70 -7.66 10.05 13.56
N ASP A 71 -8.73 9.24 13.52
CA ASP A 71 -8.80 7.95 14.22
C ASP A 71 -8.15 6.78 13.45
N LEU A 72 -7.43 7.07 12.35
CA LEU A 72 -6.75 6.03 11.58
C LEU A 72 -5.69 5.32 12.43
N ASN A 73 -5.69 4.00 12.37
CA ASN A 73 -4.59 3.21 12.92
C ASN A 73 -3.33 3.42 12.07
N PHE A 74 -2.37 4.21 12.58
CA PHE A 74 -1.08 4.39 11.94
C PHE A 74 -0.21 3.13 12.05
N VAL A 75 0.40 2.74 10.95
CA VAL A 75 1.29 1.59 10.83
C VAL A 75 2.70 2.08 10.43
N PRO A 76 3.64 2.18 11.38
CA PRO A 76 5.02 2.52 11.09
C PRO A 76 5.67 1.47 10.18
N MET A 77 6.58 1.92 9.30
CA MET A 77 7.35 1.03 8.43
C MET A 77 8.84 1.24 8.62
N MET A 78 9.59 0.14 8.79
CA MET A 78 11.04 0.16 8.66
C MET A 78 11.38 -0.04 7.18
N TRP A 79 11.36 1.03 6.40
CA TRP A 79 11.47 0.95 4.94
C TRP A 79 12.72 0.21 4.47
N GLY A 80 13.87 0.48 5.09
CA GLY A 80 15.12 -0.18 4.76
C GLY A 80 16.18 -0.11 5.86
N THR A 81 17.38 -0.60 5.56
CA THR A 81 18.56 -0.58 6.44
C THR A 81 19.84 -0.58 5.62
N SER A 82 20.95 -0.20 6.25
CA SER A 82 22.30 -0.25 5.66
C SER A 82 23.29 -1.06 6.51
N ASP A 83 24.44 -1.40 5.94
CA ASP A 83 25.56 -1.99 6.70
C ASP A 83 26.06 -1.06 7.83
N GLU A 84 25.92 0.26 7.65
CA GLU A 84 26.29 1.24 8.68
C GLU A 84 25.35 1.14 9.89
N ASP A 85 24.05 0.96 9.66
CA ASP A 85 23.06 0.76 10.72
C ASP A 85 23.31 -0.55 11.48
N ASP A 86 23.67 -1.62 10.77
CA ASP A 86 24.00 -2.91 11.38
C ASP A 86 25.32 -2.84 12.16
N ALA A 87 26.35 -2.21 11.62
CA ALA A 87 27.63 -2.01 12.31
C ALA A 87 27.46 -1.20 13.61
N LYS A 88 26.52 -0.25 13.64
CA LYS A 88 26.16 0.53 14.84
C LYS A 88 25.21 -0.20 15.78
N GLN A 89 24.69 -1.37 15.39
CA GLN A 89 23.62 -2.07 16.09
C GLN A 89 22.43 -1.15 16.37
N SER A 90 22.01 -0.40 15.33
CA SER A 90 20.92 0.58 15.44
C SER A 90 19.66 -0.05 16.05
N THR A 91 18.98 0.75 16.86
CA THR A 91 17.68 0.41 17.47
C THR A 91 16.64 1.51 17.23
N ALA A 92 16.92 2.39 16.27
CA ALA A 92 16.20 3.64 16.07
C ALA A 92 14.74 3.40 15.64
N PHE A 93 14.49 2.36 14.84
CA PHE A 93 13.13 2.03 14.42
C PHE A 93 12.31 1.56 15.63
N ARG A 94 12.79 0.55 16.34
CA ARG A 94 12.13 -0.02 17.52
C ARG A 94 11.85 1.03 18.58
N ASP A 95 12.87 1.82 18.91
CA ASP A 95 12.77 2.83 19.96
C ASP A 95 11.83 3.97 19.52
N GLY A 96 11.82 4.32 18.22
CA GLY A 96 10.86 5.26 17.65
C GLY A 96 9.41 4.77 17.74
N VAL A 97 9.15 3.50 17.42
CA VAL A 97 7.82 2.89 17.57
C VAL A 97 7.38 2.89 19.04
N ARG A 98 8.25 2.47 19.96
CA ARG A 98 7.98 2.47 21.40
C ARG A 98 7.67 3.87 21.92
N ALA A 99 8.42 4.88 21.49
CA ALA A 99 8.17 6.27 21.87
C ALA A 99 6.78 6.75 21.39
N LEU A 100 6.37 6.39 20.18
CA LEU A 100 5.04 6.73 19.65
C LEU A 100 3.93 6.08 20.47
N VAL A 101 4.05 4.79 20.79
CA VAL A 101 3.10 4.07 21.66
C VAL A 101 3.02 4.73 23.04
N GLN A 102 4.17 5.04 23.64
CA GLN A 102 4.23 5.73 24.94
C GLN A 102 3.57 7.13 24.90
N SER A 103 3.64 7.82 23.76
CA SER A 103 2.98 9.11 23.56
C SER A 103 1.47 9.01 23.28
N GLY A 104 0.92 7.79 23.20
CA GLY A 104 -0.51 7.53 23.01
C GLY A 104 -0.94 7.29 21.57
N VAL A 105 0.00 7.15 20.62
CA VAL A 105 -0.36 6.78 19.23
C VAL A 105 -0.82 5.34 19.21
N ASN A 106 -2.00 5.08 18.64
CA ASN A 106 -2.56 3.74 18.50
C ASN A 106 -1.82 2.95 17.42
N ILE A 107 -0.75 2.26 17.80
CA ILE A 107 0.02 1.36 16.93
C ILE A 107 -0.24 -0.08 17.37
N THR A 108 -0.80 -0.87 16.46
CA THR A 108 -1.11 -2.30 16.67
C THR A 108 -0.31 -3.20 15.76
N HIS A 109 0.25 -2.63 14.68
CA HIS A 109 1.02 -3.33 13.67
C HIS A 109 2.18 -2.47 13.21
N VAL A 110 3.24 -3.10 12.73
CA VAL A 110 4.34 -2.46 11.99
C VAL A 110 4.66 -3.23 10.72
N LEU A 111 5.10 -2.52 9.69
CA LEU A 111 5.60 -3.08 8.45
C LEU A 111 7.13 -3.18 8.47
N GLY A 112 7.65 -4.27 7.89
CA GLY A 112 9.08 -4.44 7.65
C GLY A 112 9.56 -3.72 6.39
N PHE A 113 10.65 -4.24 5.81
CA PHE A 113 11.30 -3.63 4.64
C PHE A 113 10.39 -3.57 3.41
N ASN A 114 10.54 -2.49 2.65
CA ASN A 114 9.81 -2.24 1.41
C ASN A 114 10.62 -2.70 0.20
N GLU A 115 10.12 -3.68 -0.53
CA GLU A 115 10.73 -4.30 -1.72
C GLU A 115 12.25 -4.46 -1.59
N PRO A 116 12.74 -5.19 -0.58
CA PRO A 116 14.17 -5.38 -0.39
C PRO A 116 14.82 -6.17 -1.54
N ASP A 117 14.00 -6.88 -2.34
CA ASP A 117 14.40 -7.53 -3.58
C ASP A 117 14.43 -6.60 -4.80
N GLY A 118 13.83 -5.41 -4.70
CA GLY A 118 13.79 -4.37 -5.74
C GLY A 118 14.90 -3.33 -5.56
N SER A 119 15.25 -2.63 -6.65
CA SER A 119 16.27 -1.58 -6.59
C SER A 119 15.71 -0.27 -6.05
N THR A 120 16.60 0.58 -5.51
CA THR A 120 16.23 1.94 -5.06
C THR A 120 15.75 2.83 -6.21
N ASP A 121 16.19 2.57 -7.43
CA ASP A 121 15.76 3.33 -8.61
C ASP A 121 14.29 3.08 -8.97
N THR A 122 13.72 1.96 -8.54
CA THR A 122 12.31 1.60 -8.75
C THR A 122 11.46 1.77 -7.49
N GLY A 123 12.02 2.32 -6.40
CA GLY A 123 11.31 2.55 -5.14
C GLY A 123 11.48 1.43 -4.09
N GLY A 124 12.29 0.41 -4.37
CA GLY A 124 12.61 -0.65 -3.42
C GLY A 124 13.79 -0.31 -2.51
N SER A 125 13.94 -1.05 -1.41
CA SER A 125 14.99 -0.79 -0.43
C SER A 125 16.33 -1.45 -0.74
N ASN A 126 16.36 -2.41 -1.67
CA ASN A 126 17.57 -3.08 -2.17
C ASN A 126 18.49 -3.62 -1.04
N ILE A 127 17.97 -4.56 -0.25
CA ILE A 127 18.63 -5.05 0.97
C ILE A 127 18.95 -6.53 0.80
N PRO A 128 20.20 -6.96 1.04
CA PRO A 128 20.55 -8.37 1.14
C PRO A 128 19.77 -9.10 2.24
N ALA A 129 19.36 -10.34 1.98
CA ALA A 129 18.51 -11.11 2.88
C ALA A 129 19.13 -11.39 4.26
N ASP A 130 20.45 -11.51 4.35
CA ASP A 130 21.21 -11.71 5.59
C ASP A 130 21.26 -10.45 6.46
N LEU A 131 21.53 -9.29 5.86
CA LEU A 131 21.45 -7.98 6.51
C LEU A 131 20.02 -7.68 7.00
N ALA A 132 19.03 -8.01 6.16
CA ALA A 132 17.63 -7.89 6.54
C ALA A 132 17.30 -8.80 7.73
N ALA A 133 17.77 -10.05 7.74
CA ALA A 133 17.53 -10.99 8.83
C ALA A 133 18.19 -10.54 10.16
N SER A 134 19.44 -10.07 10.14
CA SER A 134 20.09 -9.55 11.36
C SER A 134 19.37 -8.32 11.91
N THR A 135 18.97 -7.41 11.03
CA THR A 135 18.28 -6.18 11.40
C THR A 135 16.86 -6.45 11.90
N TRP A 136 16.09 -7.29 11.21
CA TRP A 136 14.72 -7.63 11.60
C TRP A 136 14.68 -8.27 13.00
N LYS A 137 15.63 -9.16 13.32
CA LYS A 137 15.78 -9.73 14.68
C LYS A 137 16.08 -8.70 15.76
N ARG A 138 16.79 -7.63 15.42
CA ARG A 138 17.21 -6.57 16.36
C ARG A 138 16.13 -5.50 16.57
N GLU A 139 15.47 -5.11 15.49
CA GLU A 139 14.59 -3.93 15.42
C GLU A 139 13.10 -4.28 15.41
N ILE A 140 12.70 -5.38 14.76
CA ILE A 140 11.29 -5.71 14.53
C ILE A 140 10.80 -6.82 15.46
N GLU A 141 11.49 -7.97 15.54
CA GLU A 141 11.08 -9.10 16.42
C GLU A 141 10.76 -8.66 17.85
N PRO A 142 11.56 -7.80 18.52
CA PRO A 142 11.29 -7.41 19.91
C PRO A 142 10.02 -6.58 20.10
N LEU A 143 9.43 -6.01 19.05
CA LEU A 143 8.16 -5.28 19.15
C LEU A 143 6.98 -6.23 19.43
N ARG A 144 7.14 -7.52 19.14
CA ARG A 144 6.13 -8.55 19.47
C ARG A 144 5.95 -8.71 20.98
N ASP A 145 7.03 -8.56 21.75
CA ASP A 145 6.98 -8.57 23.22
C ASP A 145 6.16 -7.39 23.78
N ASP A 146 6.02 -6.32 23.00
CA ASP A 146 5.18 -5.15 23.32
C ASP A 146 3.72 -5.33 22.86
N GLY A 147 3.36 -6.51 22.33
CA GLY A 147 2.03 -6.82 21.82
C GLY A 147 1.72 -6.25 20.44
N ILE A 148 2.73 -5.75 19.73
CA ILE A 148 2.60 -5.21 18.37
C ILE A 148 2.80 -6.35 17.37
N LYS A 149 1.87 -6.50 16.42
CA LYS A 149 2.01 -7.48 15.33
C LYS A 149 3.03 -7.00 14.31
N VAL A 150 3.90 -7.89 13.86
CA VAL A 150 5.00 -7.52 12.94
C VAL A 150 4.88 -8.21 11.59
N GLY A 151 5.04 -7.44 10.52
CA GLY A 151 4.95 -7.95 9.16
C GLY A 151 6.26 -8.57 8.67
N ALA A 152 6.16 -9.57 7.81
CA ALA A 152 7.28 -9.98 6.95
C ALA A 152 7.71 -8.82 6.04
N PRO A 153 8.92 -8.85 5.46
CA PRO A 153 9.29 -7.88 4.42
C PRO A 153 8.31 -7.93 3.24
N ALA A 154 7.89 -6.76 2.75
CA ALA A 154 7.02 -6.65 1.59
C ALA A 154 7.88 -6.74 0.33
N VAL A 155 7.85 -7.87 -0.37
CA VAL A 155 8.65 -8.06 -1.60
C VAL A 155 7.87 -7.68 -2.86
N THR A 156 8.57 -7.47 -3.97
CA THR A 156 7.91 -7.28 -5.26
C THR A 156 7.02 -8.49 -5.59
N GLY A 157 5.94 -8.26 -6.36
CA GLY A 157 4.99 -9.29 -6.79
C GLY A 157 5.53 -10.29 -7.82
N SER A 158 6.82 -10.61 -7.78
CA SER A 158 7.55 -11.38 -8.79
C SER A 158 8.20 -12.64 -8.21
N PRO A 159 8.68 -13.58 -9.06
CA PRO A 159 9.42 -14.75 -8.57
C PRO A 159 10.69 -14.40 -7.76
N THR A 160 11.33 -13.26 -8.03
CA THR A 160 12.51 -12.82 -7.26
C THR A 160 12.14 -12.45 -5.84
N GLY A 161 10.96 -11.89 -5.62
CA GLY A 161 10.44 -11.61 -4.28
C GLY A 161 10.27 -12.87 -3.43
N PHE A 162 9.71 -13.94 -4.00
CA PHE A 162 9.62 -15.23 -3.31
C PHE A 162 10.99 -15.83 -2.99
N GLN A 163 11.93 -15.76 -3.94
CA GLN A 163 13.30 -16.24 -3.69
C GLN A 163 13.98 -15.44 -2.59
N TRP A 164 13.78 -14.12 -2.55
CA TRP A 164 14.31 -13.25 -1.52
C TRP A 164 13.73 -13.60 -0.14
N LEU A 165 12.40 -13.77 -0.03
CA LEU A 165 11.77 -14.18 1.24
C LEU A 165 12.27 -15.54 1.72
N GLN A 166 12.46 -16.51 0.83
CA GLN A 166 13.05 -17.80 1.19
C GLN A 166 14.45 -17.62 1.78
N ASN A 167 15.29 -16.80 1.14
CA ASN A 167 16.64 -16.51 1.61
C ASN A 167 16.61 -15.79 2.96
N PHE A 168 15.69 -14.85 3.16
CA PHE A 168 15.49 -14.12 4.41
C PHE A 168 15.12 -15.08 5.55
N PHE A 169 14.09 -15.93 5.38
CA PHE A 169 13.70 -16.89 6.41
C PHE A 169 14.80 -17.92 6.69
N THR A 170 15.59 -18.30 5.68
CA THR A 170 16.76 -19.16 5.87
C THR A 170 17.83 -18.45 6.72
N ALA A 171 18.15 -17.20 6.43
CA ALA A 171 19.11 -16.40 7.20
C ALA A 171 18.62 -16.06 8.61
N CYS A 172 17.31 -16.00 8.82
CA CYS A 172 16.72 -15.81 10.13
C CYS A 172 16.99 -16.99 11.07
N ASP A 173 17.13 -18.21 10.56
CA ASP A 173 17.36 -19.45 11.33
C ASP A 173 16.37 -19.60 12.50
N GLY A 174 15.09 -19.38 12.22
CA GLY A 174 14.00 -19.41 13.22
C GLY A 174 13.90 -18.18 14.12
N GLY A 175 14.78 -17.19 13.97
CA GLY A 175 14.75 -15.96 14.78
C GLY A 175 13.79 -14.87 14.27
N CYS A 176 13.15 -15.06 13.11
CA CYS A 176 12.18 -14.10 12.58
C CYS A 176 10.78 -14.71 12.57
N ASN A 177 9.84 -14.14 13.34
CA ASN A 177 8.51 -14.70 13.54
C ASN A 177 7.40 -13.69 13.16
N PRO A 178 7.25 -13.34 11.87
CA PRO A 178 6.21 -12.42 11.45
C PRO A 178 4.81 -12.96 11.75
N ASP A 179 3.90 -12.06 12.12
CA ASP A 179 2.50 -12.39 12.43
C ASP A 179 1.59 -12.26 11.18
N PHE A 180 2.04 -11.54 10.15
CA PHE A 180 1.34 -11.36 8.88
C PHE A 180 2.30 -11.18 7.70
N ILE A 181 1.81 -11.38 6.48
CA ILE A 181 2.59 -11.20 5.24
C ILE A 181 2.04 -10.05 4.39
N PRO A 182 2.82 -8.96 4.21
CA PRO A 182 2.55 -7.93 3.22
C PRO A 182 2.75 -8.45 1.80
N VAL A 183 1.94 -7.98 0.86
CA VAL A 183 1.95 -8.36 -0.55
C VAL A 183 1.84 -7.12 -1.43
N HIS A 184 2.74 -7.03 -2.41
CA HIS A 184 2.68 -6.03 -3.47
C HIS A 184 2.27 -6.66 -4.80
N TRP A 185 1.50 -5.94 -5.61
CA TRP A 185 1.18 -6.38 -6.96
C TRP A 185 0.90 -5.23 -7.92
N TYR A 186 1.67 -5.18 -9.01
CA TYR A 186 1.46 -4.25 -10.10
C TYR A 186 1.27 -5.03 -11.40
N GLY A 187 0.02 -5.10 -11.88
CA GLY A 187 -0.32 -5.91 -13.06
C GLY A 187 -1.81 -6.25 -13.17
N ASN A 188 -2.13 -7.20 -14.04
CA ASN A 188 -3.51 -7.59 -14.32
C ASN A 188 -4.16 -8.43 -13.20
N TRP A 189 -5.46 -8.67 -13.35
CA TRP A 189 -6.28 -9.45 -12.43
C TRP A 189 -5.83 -10.91 -12.28
N GLU A 190 -5.55 -11.60 -13.38
CA GLU A 190 -5.18 -13.02 -13.34
C GLU A 190 -3.89 -13.23 -12.55
N GLY A 191 -2.91 -12.33 -12.75
CA GLY A 191 -1.67 -12.36 -12.00
C GLY A 191 -1.89 -12.01 -10.52
N PHE A 192 -2.72 -11.01 -10.21
CA PHE A 192 -3.06 -10.66 -8.82
C PHE A 192 -3.66 -11.84 -8.05
N ALA A 193 -4.69 -12.48 -8.62
CA ALA A 193 -5.36 -13.62 -8.02
C ALA A 193 -4.42 -14.83 -7.87
N SER A 194 -3.61 -15.10 -8.90
CA SER A 194 -2.59 -16.16 -8.86
C SER A 194 -1.54 -15.90 -7.78
N HIS A 195 -1.07 -14.65 -7.66
CA HIS A 195 -0.04 -14.28 -6.70
C HIS A 195 -0.54 -14.42 -5.26
N LEU A 196 -1.74 -13.92 -4.95
CA LEU A 196 -2.36 -14.12 -3.63
C LEU A 196 -2.58 -15.60 -3.30
N GLY A 197 -3.02 -16.40 -4.29
CA GLY A 197 -3.13 -17.84 -4.14
C GLY A 197 -1.79 -18.51 -3.81
N GLN A 198 -0.72 -18.10 -4.50
CA GLN A 198 0.63 -18.59 -4.24
C GLN A 198 1.12 -18.20 -2.84
N VAL A 199 0.95 -16.94 -2.42
CA VAL A 199 1.28 -16.47 -1.07
C VAL A 199 0.57 -17.30 -0.01
N GLY A 200 -0.76 -17.46 -0.12
CA GLY A 200 -1.54 -18.27 0.82
C GLY A 200 -1.10 -19.74 0.86
N SER A 201 -0.73 -20.32 -0.29
CA SER A 201 -0.25 -21.70 -0.36
C SER A 201 1.16 -21.89 0.20
N THR A 202 2.00 -20.86 0.12
CA THR A 202 3.40 -20.90 0.57
C THR A 202 3.49 -20.67 2.08
N TYR A 203 2.71 -19.73 2.59
CA TYR A 203 2.76 -19.27 3.98
C TYR A 203 1.48 -19.66 4.74
N GLN A 204 1.15 -20.96 4.73
CA GLN A 204 -0.12 -21.49 5.26
C GLN A 204 -0.35 -21.22 6.75
N ASN A 205 0.72 -20.96 7.50
CA ASN A 205 0.65 -20.63 8.92
C ASN A 205 0.34 -19.15 9.19
N MET A 206 0.36 -18.30 8.16
CA MET A 206 -0.02 -16.89 8.27
C MET A 206 -1.54 -16.77 8.14
N SER A 207 -2.20 -16.39 9.23
CA SER A 207 -3.65 -16.12 9.23
C SER A 207 -4.01 -14.77 8.61
N GLU A 208 -3.03 -13.88 8.42
CA GLU A 208 -3.24 -12.54 7.91
C GLU A 208 -2.32 -12.24 6.71
N ILE A 209 -2.96 -11.86 5.61
CA ILE A 209 -2.33 -11.29 4.43
C ILE A 209 -2.75 -9.82 4.35
N TRP A 210 -1.77 -8.95 4.13
CA TRP A 210 -2.01 -7.53 3.89
C TRP A 210 -1.60 -7.19 2.47
N VAL A 211 -2.52 -6.69 1.66
CA VAL A 211 -2.17 -6.21 0.30
C VAL A 211 -1.79 -4.73 0.41
N THR A 212 -0.55 -4.46 0.80
CA THR A 212 -0.09 -3.11 1.13
C THR A 212 0.04 -2.21 -0.09
N GLU A 213 0.32 -2.78 -1.27
CA GLU A 213 0.34 -2.02 -2.52
C GLU A 213 -0.23 -2.85 -3.66
N PHE A 214 -1.17 -2.26 -4.39
CA PHE A 214 -1.58 -2.83 -5.66
C PHE A 214 -2.23 -1.81 -6.59
N ALA A 215 -2.00 -1.98 -7.89
CA ALA A 215 -2.66 -1.28 -8.98
C ALA A 215 -2.46 -2.04 -10.30
N TYR A 216 -3.27 -1.74 -11.32
CA TYR A 216 -2.97 -2.21 -12.67
C TYR A 216 -2.05 -1.19 -13.37
N SER A 217 -0.74 -1.40 -13.22
CA SER A 217 0.27 -0.48 -13.74
C SER A 217 0.17 -0.27 -15.25
N ASP A 218 0.20 0.99 -15.68
CA ASP A 218 0.19 1.44 -17.08
C ASP A 218 -1.00 0.94 -17.92
N ALA A 219 -2.07 0.49 -17.26
CA ALA A 219 -3.29 0.05 -17.92
C ALA A 219 -4.09 1.24 -18.49
N GLY A 220 -4.89 0.97 -19.52
CA GLY A 220 -5.89 1.93 -20.01
C GLY A 220 -6.96 2.19 -18.95
N LEU A 221 -7.65 3.34 -19.03
CA LEU A 221 -8.66 3.75 -18.05
C LEU A 221 -9.69 2.66 -17.78
N THR A 222 -10.30 2.10 -18.83
CA THR A 222 -11.31 1.02 -18.71
C THR A 222 -10.75 -0.21 -18.00
N ASP A 223 -9.51 -0.60 -18.28
CA ASP A 223 -8.90 -1.79 -17.68
C ASP A 223 -8.53 -1.54 -16.21
N SER A 224 -8.06 -0.34 -15.87
CA SER A 224 -7.78 0.08 -14.49
C SER A 224 -9.05 0.09 -13.65
N GLU A 225 -10.14 0.68 -14.15
CA GLU A 225 -11.44 0.71 -13.49
C GLU A 225 -12.06 -0.69 -13.34
N TRP A 226 -11.91 -1.54 -14.35
CA TRP A 226 -12.36 -2.92 -14.28
C TRP A 226 -11.56 -3.74 -13.25
N PHE A 227 -10.23 -3.60 -13.25
CA PHE A 227 -9.37 -4.26 -12.26
C PHE A 227 -9.67 -3.77 -10.85
N PHE A 228 -9.87 -2.47 -10.66
CA PHE A 228 -10.29 -1.90 -9.40
C PHE A 228 -11.59 -2.56 -8.89
N ASN A 229 -12.66 -2.55 -9.68
CA ASN A 229 -13.94 -3.11 -9.25
C ASN A 229 -13.84 -4.62 -8.94
N THR A 230 -13.09 -5.35 -9.77
CA THR A 230 -12.88 -6.80 -9.59
C THR A 230 -12.10 -7.12 -8.32
N THR A 231 -11.03 -6.37 -8.06
CA THR A 231 -10.20 -6.57 -6.86
C THR A 231 -10.92 -6.14 -5.58
N MET A 232 -11.70 -5.05 -5.59
CA MET A 232 -12.52 -4.66 -4.43
C MET A 232 -13.50 -5.76 -4.03
N ASP A 233 -14.30 -6.29 -4.98
CA ASP A 233 -15.23 -7.39 -4.70
C ASP A 233 -14.51 -8.64 -4.16
N TYR A 234 -13.37 -8.99 -4.75
CA TYR A 234 -12.59 -10.15 -4.35
C TYR A 234 -12.02 -10.04 -2.93
N LEU A 235 -11.37 -8.92 -2.62
CA LEU A 235 -10.75 -8.69 -1.31
C LEU A 235 -11.80 -8.52 -0.20
N ASP A 236 -12.94 -7.92 -0.53
CA ASP A 236 -14.03 -7.70 0.42
C ASP A 236 -14.83 -8.98 0.69
N THR A 237 -15.04 -9.84 -0.31
CA THR A 237 -16.02 -10.94 -0.21
C THR A 237 -15.46 -12.35 -0.34
N LYS A 238 -14.26 -12.55 -0.90
CA LYS A 238 -13.72 -13.88 -1.22
C LYS A 238 -12.47 -14.26 -0.42
N MET A 239 -11.68 -13.28 0.01
CA MET A 239 -10.42 -13.50 0.72
C MET A 239 -10.55 -13.16 2.20
N GLU A 240 -11.02 -14.11 3.01
CA GLU A 240 -11.18 -13.92 4.46
C GLU A 240 -9.85 -13.67 5.18
N ASN A 241 -8.77 -14.28 4.71
CA ASN A 241 -7.41 -14.12 5.25
C ASN A 241 -6.74 -12.81 4.81
N VAL A 242 -7.29 -12.09 3.82
CA VAL A 242 -6.86 -10.71 3.57
C VAL A 242 -7.57 -9.82 4.57
N THR A 243 -6.83 -9.31 5.55
CA THR A 243 -7.38 -8.50 6.65
C THR A 243 -7.23 -7.01 6.40
N ARG A 244 -6.29 -6.59 5.54
CA ARG A 244 -6.06 -5.21 5.15
C ARG A 244 -5.59 -5.06 3.71
N TYR A 245 -5.98 -3.98 3.05
CA TYR A 245 -5.45 -3.62 1.74
C TYR A 245 -5.42 -2.11 1.50
N SER A 246 -4.49 -1.68 0.63
CA SER A 246 -4.35 -0.28 0.20
C SER A 246 -4.06 -0.19 -1.29
N TRP A 247 -4.94 0.49 -2.02
CA TRP A 247 -4.74 0.79 -3.44
C TRP A 247 -3.61 1.80 -3.62
N PHE A 248 -2.64 1.48 -4.47
CA PHE A 248 -1.51 2.36 -4.75
C PHE A 248 -1.92 3.47 -5.74
N GLY A 249 -2.37 4.60 -5.20
CA GLY A 249 -2.88 5.70 -6.00
C GLY A 249 -3.10 7.02 -5.26
N SER A 250 -2.61 7.19 -4.03
CA SER A 250 -2.88 8.37 -3.17
C SER A 250 -2.15 9.65 -3.63
N PHE A 251 -1.96 9.83 -4.93
CA PHE A 251 -1.18 10.89 -5.53
C PHE A 251 -1.91 11.42 -6.77
N ARG A 252 -1.40 12.52 -7.31
CA ARG A 252 -1.88 13.07 -8.58
C ARG A 252 -1.39 12.26 -9.76
N SER A 253 -2.22 12.10 -10.77
CA SER A 253 -1.90 11.43 -12.03
C SER A 253 -0.63 11.94 -12.71
N SER A 254 -0.31 13.22 -12.55
CA SER A 254 0.90 13.85 -13.11
C SER A 254 2.23 13.37 -12.51
N VAL A 255 2.21 12.71 -11.35
CA VAL A 255 3.41 12.18 -10.68
C VAL A 255 3.38 10.66 -10.53
N SER A 256 2.39 9.99 -11.13
CA SER A 256 2.26 8.54 -11.06
C SER A 256 3.43 7.84 -11.75
N ASN A 257 4.04 6.88 -11.06
CA ASN A 257 5.03 5.94 -11.61
C ASN A 257 4.41 4.59 -12.03
N VAL A 258 3.09 4.44 -11.91
CA VAL A 258 2.34 3.22 -12.28
C VAL A 258 1.24 3.52 -13.32
N GLY A 259 1.40 4.61 -14.06
CA GLY A 259 0.40 5.08 -15.02
C GLY A 259 -0.65 6.00 -14.40
N GLU A 260 -1.12 6.97 -15.18
CA GLU A 260 -2.07 8.00 -14.73
C GLU A 260 -3.41 7.41 -14.25
N ASN A 261 -3.85 6.30 -14.84
CA ASN A 261 -5.16 5.71 -14.60
C ASN A 261 -5.32 4.98 -13.26
N ALA A 262 -4.23 4.80 -12.50
CA ALA A 262 -4.28 4.28 -11.14
C ALA A 262 -4.43 5.40 -10.09
N ALA A 263 -4.22 6.66 -10.46
CA ALA A 263 -4.21 7.77 -9.53
C ALA A 263 -5.63 8.10 -9.02
N MET A 264 -5.74 8.30 -7.71
CA MET A 264 -6.98 8.74 -7.06
C MET A 264 -7.23 10.24 -7.30
N LEU A 265 -6.21 11.01 -7.67
CA LEU A 265 -6.33 12.43 -7.98
C LEU A 265 -5.87 12.70 -9.42
N ASN A 266 -6.55 13.59 -10.12
CA ASN A 266 -6.03 14.09 -11.40
C ASN A 266 -4.88 15.09 -11.18
N SER A 267 -4.30 15.64 -12.25
CA SER A 267 -3.15 16.57 -12.17
C SER A 267 -3.44 17.85 -11.38
N LYS A 268 -4.71 18.18 -11.16
CA LYS A 268 -5.19 19.37 -10.44
C LYS A 268 -5.61 19.07 -9.01
N GLY A 269 -5.38 17.85 -8.51
CA GLY A 269 -5.74 17.44 -7.15
C GLY A 269 -7.24 17.18 -6.97
N LYS A 270 -7.99 17.01 -8.05
CA LYS A 270 -9.41 16.62 -7.97
C LYS A 270 -9.51 15.11 -7.91
N LEU A 271 -10.34 14.61 -7.00
CA LEU A 271 -10.65 13.19 -6.87
C LEU A 271 -11.19 12.65 -8.20
N THR A 272 -10.59 11.55 -8.68
CA THR A 272 -11.03 10.82 -9.88
C THR A 272 -12.20 9.89 -9.55
N ASP A 273 -12.82 9.30 -10.56
CA ASP A 273 -13.87 8.29 -10.33
C ASP A 273 -13.36 7.09 -9.53
N LEU A 274 -12.16 6.58 -9.86
CA LEU A 274 -11.50 5.52 -9.09
C LEU A 274 -11.24 5.94 -7.64
N GLY A 275 -10.69 7.14 -7.42
CA GLY A 275 -10.47 7.67 -6.08
C GLY A 275 -11.76 7.79 -5.27
N ALA A 276 -12.83 8.27 -5.91
CA ALA A 276 -14.14 8.38 -5.28
C ALA A 276 -14.69 7.00 -4.91
N TRP A 277 -14.63 6.01 -5.79
CA TRP A 277 -15.09 4.65 -5.49
C TRP A 277 -14.29 3.99 -4.36
N TYR A 278 -12.97 4.22 -4.30
CA TYR A 278 -12.14 3.70 -3.22
C TYR A 278 -12.61 4.21 -1.86
N LEU A 279 -12.95 5.50 -1.80
CA LEU A 279 -13.52 6.16 -0.62
C LEU A 279 -15.03 5.90 -0.44
N GLY A 280 -15.65 5.01 -1.22
CA GLY A 280 -17.08 4.69 -1.11
C GLY A 280 -18.03 5.81 -1.56
N GLN A 281 -17.52 6.76 -2.33
CA GLN A 281 -18.27 7.89 -2.87
C GLN A 281 -18.79 7.58 -4.27
N SER A 282 -19.79 8.35 -4.73
CA SER A 282 -20.26 8.28 -6.11
C SER A 282 -19.21 8.85 -7.07
N ALA A 283 -19.25 8.39 -8.33
CA ALA A 283 -18.39 8.92 -9.40
C ALA A 283 -18.47 10.45 -9.47
N THR A 284 -17.31 11.06 -9.69
CA THR A 284 -17.10 12.51 -9.77
C THR A 284 -17.20 13.05 -11.20
N GLY A 285 -17.08 12.17 -12.20
CA GLY A 285 -16.91 12.51 -13.61
C GLY A 285 -15.53 13.12 -13.93
N VAL A 286 -14.55 12.93 -13.05
CA VAL A 286 -13.19 13.44 -13.22
C VAL A 286 -12.29 12.31 -13.68
N GLU A 287 -11.77 12.43 -14.89
CA GLU A 287 -10.76 11.51 -15.41
C GLU A 287 -9.36 11.90 -14.91
N PRO A 288 -8.48 10.91 -14.72
CA PRO A 288 -7.05 11.14 -14.60
C PRO A 288 -6.50 11.85 -15.83
N ASP A 289 -5.58 12.80 -15.65
CA ASP A 289 -4.92 13.48 -16.76
C ASP A 289 -3.41 13.60 -16.50
N SER A 290 -2.59 13.36 -17.52
CA SER A 290 -1.20 13.79 -17.48
C SER A 290 -1.20 15.31 -17.61
N ALA A 291 -0.59 16.01 -16.65
CA ALA A 291 -0.38 17.45 -16.78
C ALA A 291 0.31 17.69 -18.13
N ALA A 292 -0.32 18.48 -19.02
CA ALA A 292 0.25 18.88 -20.29
C ALA A 292 1.54 19.67 -20.04
N GLY A 293 2.67 18.97 -20.05
CA GLY A 293 3.99 19.50 -19.75
C GLY A 293 4.89 18.40 -19.22
N LYS A 294 5.46 17.59 -20.13
CA LYS A 294 6.62 16.74 -19.83
C LYS A 294 7.76 17.61 -19.31
N ARG A 295 7.80 17.89 -18.02
CA ARG A 295 9.07 18.00 -17.32
C ARG A 295 9.40 16.59 -16.90
N GLU A 296 10.43 16.05 -17.51
CA GLU A 296 11.11 14.86 -17.01
C GLU A 296 11.35 15.09 -15.51
N VAL A 297 10.55 14.46 -14.66
CA VAL A 297 10.90 14.33 -13.25
C VAL A 297 11.99 13.28 -13.24
N PHE A 298 13.20 13.80 -13.15
CA PHE A 298 14.43 13.06 -12.99
C PHE A 298 14.30 12.05 -11.84
N ALA A 299 14.95 10.90 -12.06
CA ALA A 299 15.30 9.92 -11.04
C ALA A 299 15.75 10.60 -9.74
N GLY A 300 15.25 10.09 -8.62
CA GLY A 300 15.77 10.45 -7.30
C GLY A 300 14.72 10.54 -6.20
N TRP A 301 14.07 9.42 -5.86
CA TRP A 301 13.45 9.26 -4.54
C TRP A 301 14.52 9.07 -3.44
N THR A 302 15.56 9.91 -3.45
CA THR A 302 16.74 9.77 -2.56
C THR A 302 16.91 10.90 -1.55
N VAL A 303 15.88 11.71 -1.26
CA VAL A 303 16.06 12.89 -0.37
C VAL A 303 15.33 12.83 0.98
N VAL A 304 14.53 11.81 1.33
CA VAL A 304 13.75 11.85 2.60
C VAL A 304 14.10 10.75 3.62
N VAL A 305 15.36 10.33 3.75
CA VAL A 305 15.80 9.52 4.92
C VAL A 305 16.91 10.17 5.77
N CYS A 306 17.55 11.26 5.35
CA CYS A 306 18.73 11.78 6.08
C CYS A 306 18.54 13.03 6.96
N LEU A 307 17.33 13.48 7.31
CA LEU A 307 17.14 14.69 8.14
C LEU A 307 16.22 14.52 9.35
N ALA A 308 16.40 13.43 10.12
CA ALA A 308 15.78 13.28 11.44
C ALA A 308 16.77 12.93 12.57
N SER A 309 18.09 13.03 12.35
CA SER A 309 19.13 12.69 13.33
C SER A 309 19.94 13.88 13.85
N LEU A 310 19.50 15.11 13.61
CA LEU A 310 20.18 16.32 14.09
C LEU A 310 19.22 17.31 14.77
N TYR A 311 18.51 16.90 15.82
CA TYR A 311 18.07 17.81 16.88
C TYR A 311 17.88 17.05 18.20
N ALA A 312 19.01 16.72 18.83
CA ALA A 312 19.09 16.40 20.26
C ALA A 312 20.43 16.96 20.79
N LEU A 313 20.53 18.28 20.80
CA LEU A 313 21.44 19.00 21.69
C LEU A 313 20.55 19.91 22.52
N TRP A 314 20.18 19.45 23.71
CA TRP A 314 20.19 20.10 25.03
C TRP A 314 19.65 19.10 26.05
#